data_AF-A0A2V6G9L6-F1
#
_entry.id   AF-A0A2V6G9L6-F1
#
_cell.length_a   1.000
_cell.length_b   1.000
_cell.length_c   1.000
_cell.angle_alpha   90.00
_cell.angle_beta   90.00
_cell.angle_gamma   90.00
#
_symmetry.space_group_name_H-M   'P 1'
#
loop_
_entity.id
_entity.type
_entity.pdbx_description
1 polymer ?
#
loop_
_entity_poly.entity_id
_entity_poly.type
_entity_poly.pdbx_seq_one_letter_code
_entity_poly.pdbx_strand_id
1 'polypeptide(L)' 'TPLGRVGQPDDIAPAAVFFASDDSKWVTGETLLIAGGLR' A
#
# COMPACT_ATOMS: atom_id res chain seq x y z
N THR A 1 -5.30 -7.15 -13.82
CA THR A 1 -4.88 -5.78 -13.42
C THR A 1 -3.76 -5.33 -14.37
N PRO A 2 -3.47 -4.03 -14.51
CA PRO A 2 -2.40 -3.53 -15.38
C PRO A 2 -1.01 -4.13 -15.11
N LEU A 3 -0.72 -4.55 -13.87
CA LEU A 3 0.52 -5.25 -13.56
C LEU A 3 0.61 -6.71 -14.07
N GLY A 4 -0.47 -7.27 -14.63
CA GLY A 4 -0.45 -8.58 -15.30
C GLY A 4 -0.17 -9.79 -14.40
N ARG A 5 -0.09 -9.61 -13.08
CA ARG A 5 0.15 -10.68 -12.10
C ARG A 5 -0.72 -10.53 -10.85
N VAL A 6 -0.84 -11.62 -10.10
CA VAL A 6 -1.43 -11.62 -8.75
C VAL A 6 -0.49 -10.88 -7.79
N GLY A 7 -1.07 -10.06 -6.91
CA GLY A 7 -0.35 -9.37 -5.85
C GLY A 7 0.22 -10.37 -4.84
N GLN A 8 1.42 -10.08 -4.36
CA GLN A 8 2.12 -10.86 -3.35
C GLN A 8 2.13 -10.09 -2.03
N PRO A 9 2.30 -10.76 -0.87
CA PRO A 9 2.40 -10.08 0.42
C PRO A 9 3.45 -8.95 0.45
N ASP A 10 4.56 -9.16 -0.25
CA ASP A 10 5.66 -8.19 -0.36
C ASP A 10 5.27 -6.90 -1.10
N ASP A 11 4.19 -6.90 -1.89
CA ASP A 11 3.66 -5.70 -2.53
C ASP A 11 2.87 -4.81 -1.55
N ILE A 12 2.37 -5.36 -0.45
CA ILE A 12 1.55 -4.66 0.56
C ILE A 12 2.40 -4.29 1.78
N ALA A 13 3.34 -5.14 2.18
CA ALA A 13 4.12 -4.97 3.41
C ALA A 13 4.78 -3.59 3.56
N PRO A 14 5.39 -2.98 2.51
CA PRO A 14 6.00 -1.66 2.63
C PRO A 14 5.01 -0.55 2.98
N ALA A 15 3.78 -0.63 2.48
CA ALA A 15 2.75 0.36 2.79
C ALA A 15 2.23 0.24 4.22
N ALA A 16 2.11 -1.00 4.72
CA ALA A 16 1.80 -1.23 6.13
C ALA A 16 2.92 -0.68 7.03
N VAL A 17 4.19 -0.90 6.67
CA VAL A 17 5.34 -0.33 7.38
C VAL A 17 5.32 1.19 7.33
N PHE A 18 5.03 1.79 6.17
CA PHE A 18 4.88 3.24 6.05
C PHE A 18 3.87 3.79 7.05
N PHE A 19 2.65 3.24 7.10
CA PHE A 19 1.62 3.67 8.05
C PHE A 19 1.99 3.47 9.53
N ALA A 20 2.85 2.50 9.83
CA ALA A 20 3.32 2.24 11.19
C ALA A 20 4.58 3.04 11.56
N SER A 21 5.18 3.75 10.62
CA SER A 21 6.45 4.46 10.80
C SER A 21 6.26 5.92 11.17
N ASP A 22 7.33 6.55 11.67
CA ASP A 22 7.37 7.99 11.96
C ASP A 22 7.20 8.85 10.69
N ASP A 23 7.47 8.30 9.51
CA ASP A 23 7.32 9.00 8.24
C ASP A 23 5.85 9.35 7.93
N SER A 24 4.90 8.61 8.51
CA SER A 24 3.46 8.85 8.36
C SER A 24 2.82 9.53 9.57
N LYS A 25 3.58 10.17 10.46
CA LYS A 25 3.08 10.70 11.75
C LYS A 25 1.89 11.67 11.68
N TRP A 26 1.60 12.23 10.51
CA TRP A 26 0.49 13.15 10.29
C TRP A 26 -0.58 12.61 9.35
N VAL A 27 -0.46 11.34 8.94
CA VAL A 27 -1.43 10.66 8.07
C VAL A 27 -2.39 9.86 8.95
N THR A 28 -3.67 10.21 8.90
CA THR A 28 -4.73 9.56 9.67
C THR A 28 -6.05 9.60 8.89
N GLY A 29 -6.90 8.58 9.07
CA GLY A 29 -8.20 8.49 8.40
C GLY A 29 -8.13 8.16 6.90
N GLU A 30 -6.95 7.85 6.38
CA GLU A 30 -6.72 7.62 4.95
C GLU A 30 -6.76 6.13 4.58
N THR A 31 -7.05 5.86 3.31
CA THR A 31 -6.99 4.51 2.71
C THR A 31 -6.02 4.53 1.54
N LEU A 32 -4.95 3.73 1.62
CA LEU A 32 -4.00 3.55 0.53
C LEU A 32 -4.35 2.31 -0.30
N LEU A 33 -4.82 2.52 -1.54
CA LEU A 33 -5.19 1.44 -2.45
C LEU A 33 -3.96 0.87 -3.17
N ILE A 34 -3.66 -0.41 -2.92
CA ILE A 34 -2.58 -1.16 -3.58
C ILE A 34 -3.19 -2.26 -4.44
N ALA A 35 -3.69 -1.89 -5.62
CA ALA A 35 -4.48 -2.78 -6.47
C ALA A 35 -3.79 -3.16 -7.79
N GLY A 36 -2.46 -2.99 -7.89
CA GLY A 36 -1.69 -3.34 -9.07
C GLY A 36 -2.16 -2.66 -10.36
N GLY A 37 -2.62 -1.40 -10.24
CA GLY A 37 -3.13 -0.56 -11.32
C GLY A 37 -4.64 -0.61 -11.55
N LEU A 38 -5.39 -1.41 -10.79
CA LEU A 38 -6.84 -1.26 -10.75
C LEU A 38 -7.19 0.08 -10.06
N ARG A 39 -8.08 0.86 -10.66
CA ARG A 39 -8.59 2.12 -10.10
C ARG A 39 -10.02 1.93 -9.63
#